data_AF-A0A1N7K4H8-F1
#
_entry.id   AF-A0A1N7K4H8-F1
#
_cell.length_a   1.000
_cell.length_b   1.000
_cell.length_c   1.000
_cell.angle_alpha   90.00
_cell.angle_beta   90.00
_cell.angle_gamma   90.00
#
_symmetry.space_group_name_H-M   'P 1'
#
loop_
_entity.id
_entity.type
_entity.pdbx_description
1 polymer ?
#
loop_
_entity_poly.entity_id
_entity_poly.type
_entity_poly.pdbx_seq_one_letter_code
_entity_poly.pdbx_strand_id
1 'polypeptide(L)'
;MTPPGPSRQPITRTDFTPAEARSGLTWLSVGAGMAGLVEVASISVLYGVASILAAGLLGAVFTRTALLWTRGRRLPAAVPLLVWICSFVLLAVGPEVTAAIVAENKIRCGLLLAAACAGGVWPIVARK
;
A
#
# COMPACT_ATOMS: atom_id res chain seq x y z
N MET A 1 17.35 -46.21 -21.57
CA MET A 1 16.46 -45.04 -21.70
C MET A 1 15.69 -44.91 -20.39
N THR A 2 16.12 -44.05 -19.49
CA THR A 2 15.48 -43.84 -18.17
C THR A 2 14.26 -42.94 -18.33
N PRO A 3 13.11 -43.25 -17.71
CA PRO A 3 11.94 -42.39 -17.79
C PRO A 3 12.22 -41.03 -17.13
N PRO A 4 11.70 -39.92 -17.68
CA PRO A 4 11.83 -38.61 -17.04
C PRO A 4 11.18 -38.68 -15.65
N GLY A 5 11.92 -38.26 -14.62
CA GLY A 5 11.41 -38.20 -13.25
C GLY A 5 10.19 -37.27 -13.15
N PRO A 6 9.27 -37.51 -12.18
CA PRO A 6 8.04 -36.75 -12.06
C PRO A 6 8.35 -35.25 -11.94
N SER A 7 7.79 -34.45 -12.85
CA SER A 7 7.85 -33.00 -12.78
C SER A 7 7.16 -32.54 -11.50
N ARG A 8 7.92 -31.96 -10.56
CA ARG A 8 7.37 -31.26 -9.40
C ARG A 8 6.60 -30.04 -9.93
N GLN A 9 5.32 -30.23 -10.22
CA GLN A 9 4.38 -29.15 -10.42
C GLN A 9 4.32 -28.33 -9.11
N PRO A 10 4.53 -27.00 -9.14
CA PRO A 10 4.38 -26.17 -7.96
C PRO A 10 2.92 -26.23 -7.50
N ILE A 11 2.65 -26.94 -6.40
CA ILE A 11 1.33 -26.97 -5.76
C ILE A 11 1.11 -25.60 -5.10
N THR A 12 0.41 -24.71 -5.79
CA THR A 12 -0.04 -23.43 -5.23
C THR A 12 -1.40 -23.66 -4.56
N ARG A 13 -1.42 -23.76 -3.23
CA ARG A 13 -2.66 -23.85 -2.45
C ARG A 13 -3.37 -22.49 -2.47
N THR A 14 -4.38 -22.35 -3.33
CA THR A 14 -5.19 -21.11 -3.47
C THR A 14 -6.45 -21.10 -2.60
N ASP A 15 -6.60 -22.12 -1.74
CA ASP A 15 -7.77 -22.30 -0.89
C ASP A 15 -7.61 -21.47 0.39
N PHE A 16 -8.00 -20.19 0.30
CA PHE A 16 -8.18 -19.34 1.48
C PHE A 16 -9.67 -19.20 1.77
N THR A 17 -10.02 -19.25 3.04
CA THR A 17 -11.37 -18.97 3.48
C THR A 17 -11.70 -17.49 3.27
N PRO A 18 -12.97 -17.13 3.03
CA PRO A 18 -13.38 -15.72 2.93
C PRO A 18 -13.18 -14.93 4.24
N ALA A 19 -12.99 -15.62 5.38
CA ALA A 19 -12.65 -15.00 6.65
C ALA A 19 -11.17 -14.57 6.69
N GLU A 20 -10.25 -15.43 6.24
CA GLU A 20 -8.81 -15.12 6.15
C GLU A 20 -8.53 -14.00 5.16
N ALA A 21 -9.22 -14.00 4.01
CA ALA A 21 -9.07 -12.92 3.04
C ALA A 21 -9.48 -11.55 3.62
N ARG A 22 -10.51 -11.51 4.45
CA ARG A 22 -10.93 -10.28 5.13
C ARG A 22 -9.96 -9.88 6.22
N SER A 23 -9.48 -10.79 7.06
CA SER A 23 -8.51 -10.46 8.11
C SER A 23 -7.19 -9.96 7.54
N GLY A 24 -6.70 -10.57 6.45
CA GLY A 24 -5.52 -10.11 5.73
C GLY A 24 -5.69 -8.69 5.17
N LEU A 25 -6.86 -8.40 4.57
CA LEU A 25 -7.15 -7.07 4.03
C LEU A 25 -7.29 -6.01 5.15
N THR A 26 -7.90 -6.36 6.28
CA THR A 26 -8.01 -5.47 7.44
C THR A 26 -6.63 -5.10 7.97
N TRP A 27 -5.75 -6.09 8.19
CA TRP A 27 -4.39 -5.83 8.68
C TRP A 27 -3.53 -5.05 7.69
N LEU A 28 -3.66 -5.32 6.39
CA LEU A 28 -3.01 -4.51 5.35
C LEU A 28 -3.45 -3.05 5.40
N SER A 29 -4.73 -2.81 5.66
CA SER A 29 -5.29 -1.46 5.75
C SER A 29 -4.79 -0.72 7.01
N VAL A 30 -4.70 -1.42 8.14
CA VAL A 30 -4.10 -0.88 9.37
C VAL A 30 -2.62 -0.52 9.14
N GLY A 31 -1.87 -1.41 8.49
CA GLY A 31 -0.48 -1.17 8.10
C GLY A 31 -0.33 0.04 7.17
N ALA A 32 -1.24 0.20 6.21
CA ALA A 32 -1.26 1.35 5.31
C ALA A 32 -1.53 2.66 6.06
N GLY A 33 -2.47 2.69 7.00
CA GLY A 33 -2.72 3.87 7.83
C GLY A 33 -1.50 4.25 8.69
N MET A 34 -0.83 3.27 9.29
CA MET A 34 0.37 3.50 10.09
C MET A 34 1.56 3.98 9.22
N ALA A 35 1.71 3.43 8.01
CA ALA A 35 2.72 3.90 7.06
C ALA A 35 2.52 5.39 6.72
N GLY A 36 1.29 5.82 6.45
CA GLY A 36 0.98 7.22 6.19
C GLY A 36 1.37 8.14 7.36
N LEU A 37 1.17 7.70 8.60
CA LEU A 37 1.61 8.44 9.79
C LEU A 37 3.14 8.60 9.82
N VAL A 38 3.88 7.50 9.65
CA VAL A 38 5.34 7.51 9.66
C VAL A 38 5.91 8.37 8.52
N GLU A 39 5.33 8.28 7.33
CA GLU A 39 5.78 9.01 6.15
C GLU A 39 5.59 10.52 6.30
N VAL A 40 4.43 10.95 6.83
CA VAL A 40 4.16 12.37 7.14
C VAL A 40 5.08 12.87 8.25
N ALA A 41 5.25 12.11 9.33
CA ALA A 41 6.15 12.47 10.41
C ALA A 41 7.62 12.57 9.95
N SER A 42 8.00 11.77 8.96
CA SER A 42 9.37 11.71 8.44
C SER A 42 9.61 12.59 7.21
N ILE A 43 8.63 13.39 6.77
CA ILE A 43 8.73 14.19 5.53
C ILE A 43 9.87 15.22 5.55
N SER A 44 10.28 15.65 6.74
CA SER A 44 11.38 16.61 6.92
C SER A 44 12.76 15.93 6.90
N VAL A 45 12.83 14.62 7.11
CA VAL A 45 14.07 13.85 7.15
C VAL A 45 14.58 13.60 5.72
N LEU A 46 15.86 13.89 5.46
CA LEU A 46 16.47 13.74 4.12
C LEU A 46 15.64 14.38 3.00
N TYR A 47 15.11 15.59 3.26
CA TYR A 47 14.23 16.33 2.33
C TYR A 47 12.94 15.58 1.92
N GLY A 48 12.55 14.54 2.66
CA GLY A 48 11.37 13.73 2.41
C GLY A 48 11.54 12.71 1.29
N VAL A 49 12.73 12.58 0.70
CA VAL A 49 12.98 11.65 -0.42
C VAL A 49 12.67 10.21 -0.03
N ALA A 50 13.11 9.80 1.17
CA ALA A 50 12.85 8.47 1.69
C ALA A 50 11.34 8.22 1.90
N SER A 51 10.61 9.17 2.51
CA SER A 51 9.15 9.08 2.68
C SER A 51 8.41 9.01 1.36
N ILE A 52 8.79 9.81 0.36
CA ILE A 52 8.12 9.83 -0.94
C ILE A 52 8.33 8.51 -1.68
N LEU A 53 9.56 7.98 -1.67
CA LEU A 53 9.86 6.68 -2.26
C LEU A 53 9.17 5.54 -1.51
N ALA A 54 9.17 5.60 -0.18
CA ALA A 54 8.45 4.64 0.66
C ALA A 54 6.96 4.65 0.35
N ALA A 55 6.33 5.81 0.24
CA ALA A 55 4.90 5.95 -0.07
C ALA A 55 4.54 5.25 -1.39
N GLY A 56 5.35 5.45 -2.44
CA GLY A 56 5.16 4.75 -3.71
C GLY A 56 5.38 3.24 -3.62
N LEU A 57 6.46 2.81 -2.97
CA LEU A 57 6.79 1.39 -2.86
C LEU A 57 5.80 0.63 -1.97
N LEU A 58 5.47 1.17 -0.80
CA LEU A 58 4.51 0.61 0.13
C LEU A 58 3.10 0.61 -0.48
N GLY A 59 2.70 1.68 -1.18
CA GLY A 59 1.45 1.69 -1.94
C GLY A 59 1.37 0.53 -2.93
N ALA A 60 2.47 0.26 -3.66
CA ALA A 60 2.54 -0.87 -4.57
C ALA A 60 2.51 -2.24 -3.84
N VAL A 61 3.21 -2.37 -2.70
CA VAL A 61 3.25 -3.59 -1.90
C VAL A 61 1.87 -3.91 -1.30
N PHE A 62 1.22 -2.93 -0.66
CA PHE A 62 -0.11 -3.12 -0.07
C PHE A 62 -1.12 -3.52 -1.14
N THR A 63 -1.10 -2.84 -2.28
CA THR A 63 -2.05 -3.13 -3.36
C THR A 63 -1.77 -4.47 -4.04
N ARG A 64 -0.51 -4.83 -4.28
CA ARG A 64 -0.14 -6.16 -4.79
C ARG A 64 -0.58 -7.27 -3.84
N THR A 65 -0.38 -7.05 -2.55
CA THR A 65 -0.76 -8.03 -1.53
C THR A 65 -2.27 -8.14 -1.45
N ALA A 66 -3.00 -7.02 -1.47
CA ALA A 66 -4.46 -7.01 -1.49
C ALA A 66 -5.05 -7.72 -2.73
N LEU A 67 -4.40 -7.62 -3.89
CA LEU A 67 -4.79 -8.36 -5.10
C LEU A 67 -4.70 -9.88 -4.94
N LEU A 68 -3.77 -10.40 -4.12
CA LEU A 68 -3.67 -11.83 -3.82
C LEU A 68 -4.89 -12.30 -3.03
N TRP A 69 -5.29 -11.53 -2.02
CA TRP A 69 -6.44 -11.86 -1.16
C TRP A 69 -7.79 -11.70 -1.86
N THR A 70 -7.86 -10.86 -2.88
CA THR A 70 -9.12 -10.50 -3.55
C THR A 70 -9.34 -11.25 -4.86
N ARG A 71 -8.51 -12.27 -5.15
CA ARG A 71 -8.56 -13.06 -6.40
C ARG A 71 -8.61 -12.18 -7.66
N GLY A 72 -7.85 -11.07 -7.66
CA GLY A 72 -7.79 -10.13 -8.78
C GLY A 72 -8.95 -9.13 -8.88
N ARG A 73 -9.87 -9.07 -7.92
CA ARG A 73 -10.91 -8.03 -7.88
C ARG A 73 -10.30 -6.67 -7.56
N ARG A 74 -10.42 -5.72 -8.50
CA ARG A 74 -9.80 -4.38 -8.44
C ARG A 74 -10.31 -3.51 -7.30
N LEU A 75 -11.63 -3.47 -7.09
CA LEU A 75 -12.29 -2.64 -6.06
C LEU A 75 -11.78 -2.92 -4.62
N PRO A 76 -11.85 -4.17 -4.11
CA PRO A 76 -11.39 -4.45 -2.75
C PRO A 76 -9.86 -4.35 -2.61
N ALA A 77 -9.09 -4.47 -3.70
CA ALA A 77 -7.64 -4.28 -3.66
C ALA A 77 -7.22 -2.81 -3.45
N ALA A 78 -8.09 -1.85 -3.76
CA ALA A 78 -7.83 -0.43 -3.55
C ALA A 78 -8.07 0.03 -2.10
N VAL A 79 -8.65 -0.82 -1.24
CA VAL A 79 -9.00 -0.47 0.15
C VAL A 79 -7.79 0.02 0.96
N PRO A 80 -6.62 -0.65 0.94
CA PRO A 80 -5.46 -0.17 1.71
C PRO A 80 -4.98 1.20 1.24
N LEU A 81 -5.01 1.47 -0.07
CA LEU A 81 -4.66 2.77 -0.63
C LEU A 81 -5.64 3.85 -0.15
N LEU A 82 -6.95 3.56 -0.15
CA LEU A 82 -7.96 4.47 0.38
C LEU A 82 -7.75 4.75 1.86
N VAL A 83 -7.43 3.73 2.66
CA VAL A 83 -7.12 3.93 4.09
C VAL A 83 -5.92 4.82 4.27
N TRP A 84 -4.85 4.61 3.50
CA TRP A 84 -3.67 5.48 3.52
C TRP A 84 -4.03 6.93 3.16
N ILE A 85 -4.84 7.16 2.11
CA ILE A 85 -5.28 8.51 1.71
C ILE A 85 -6.11 9.16 2.82
N CYS A 86 -7.05 8.41 3.42
CA CYS A 86 -7.85 8.90 4.53
C CYS A 86 -6.98 9.25 5.74
N SER A 87 -5.98 8.43 6.07
CA SER A 87 -5.01 8.72 7.13
C SER A 87 -4.23 10.00 6.83
N PHE A 88 -3.75 10.18 5.60
CA PHE A 88 -3.06 11.41 5.19
C PHE A 88 -3.95 12.65 5.35
N VAL A 89 -5.20 12.59 4.87
CA VAL A 89 -6.16 13.70 5.01
C VAL A 89 -6.43 14.00 6.48
N LEU A 90 -6.65 12.97 7.31
CA LEU A 90 -6.88 13.15 8.75
C LEU A 90 -5.68 13.78 9.46
N LEU A 91 -4.46 13.45 9.07
CA LEU A 91 -3.24 14.06 9.61
C LEU A 91 -3.06 15.51 9.14
N ALA A 92 -3.54 15.84 7.94
CA ALA A 92 -3.46 17.20 7.39
C ALA A 92 -4.43 18.18 8.06
N VAL A 93 -5.58 17.71 8.58
CA VAL A 93 -6.63 18.56 9.17
C VAL A 93 -6.86 18.33 10.67
N GLY A 94 -6.34 17.24 11.23
CA GLY A 94 -6.62 16.84 12.61
C GLY A 94 -5.58 17.38 13.59
N PRO A 95 -4.50 16.64 13.91
CA PRO A 95 -3.53 17.08 14.92
C PRO A 95 -2.75 18.32 14.47
N GLU A 96 -2.61 19.31 15.35
CA GLU A 96 -1.93 20.58 15.04
C GLU A 96 -0.48 20.37 14.57
N VAL A 97 0.24 19.42 15.21
CA VAL A 97 1.64 19.11 14.87
C VAL A 97 1.75 18.60 13.44
N THR A 98 0.91 17.64 13.04
CA THR A 98 0.97 17.05 11.71
C THR A 98 0.42 17.99 10.65
N ALA A 99 -0.61 18.78 10.99
CA ALA A 99 -1.13 19.84 10.14
C ALA A 99 -0.07 20.91 9.85
N ALA A 100 0.71 21.31 10.86
CA ALA A 100 1.82 22.24 10.71
C ALA A 100 2.92 21.67 9.79
N ILE A 101 3.31 20.41 9.99
CA ILE A 101 4.30 19.73 9.13
C ILE A 101 3.82 19.71 7.67
N VAL A 102 2.56 19.37 7.41
CA VAL A 102 1.97 19.36 6.06
C VAL A 102 1.90 20.78 5.48
N ALA A 103 1.54 21.77 6.28
CA ALA A 103 1.45 23.17 5.86
C ALA A 103 2.82 23.78 5.50
N GLU A 104 3.89 23.39 6.20
CA GLU A 104 5.25 23.82 5.91
C GLU A 104 5.83 23.10 4.68
N ASN A 105 5.43 21.84 4.44
CA ASN A 105 6.02 20.96 3.43
C ASN A 105 5.10 20.69 2.22
N LYS A 106 4.25 21.66 1.83
CA LYS A 106 3.16 21.47 0.83
C LYS A 106 3.59 20.75 -0.45
N ILE A 107 4.73 21.13 -1.03
CA ILE A 107 5.25 20.53 -2.28
C ILE A 107 5.62 19.06 -2.04
N ARG A 108 6.32 18.77 -0.95
CA ARG A 108 6.76 17.41 -0.60
C ARG A 108 5.58 16.51 -0.28
N CYS A 109 4.59 17.04 0.43
CA CYS A 109 3.33 16.35 0.71
C CYS A 109 2.53 16.07 -0.57
N GLY A 110 2.50 17.00 -1.52
CA GLY A 110 1.92 16.77 -2.85
C GLY A 110 2.63 15.65 -3.62
N LEU A 111 3.97 15.64 -3.60
CA LEU A 111 4.76 14.56 -4.20
C LEU A 111 4.55 13.22 -3.50
N LEU A 112 4.45 13.22 -2.18
CA LEU A 112 4.20 12.03 -1.36
C LEU A 112 2.82 11.42 -1.71
N LEU A 113 1.78 12.26 -1.80
CA LEU A 113 0.45 11.83 -2.24
C LEU A 113 0.46 11.27 -3.67
N ALA A 114 1.14 11.95 -4.59
CA ALA A 114 1.29 11.51 -5.97
C ALA A 114 2.02 10.16 -6.06
N ALA A 115 3.10 9.99 -5.28
CA ALA A 115 3.87 8.76 -5.22
C ALA A 115 3.04 7.60 -4.67
N ALA A 116 2.32 7.81 -3.55
CA ALA A 116 1.42 6.81 -2.98
C ALA A 116 0.35 6.36 -3.99
N CYS A 117 -0.29 7.31 -4.66
CA CYS A 117 -1.31 7.03 -5.67
C CYS A 117 -0.73 6.28 -6.87
N ALA A 118 0.40 6.74 -7.42
CA ALA A 118 1.07 6.07 -8.54
C ALA A 118 1.48 4.65 -8.19
N GLY A 119 2.07 4.47 -7.00
CA GLY A 119 2.48 3.20 -6.45
C GLY A 119 1.31 2.24 -6.24
N GLY A 120 0.21 2.70 -5.64
CA GLY A 120 -0.98 1.89 -5.38
C GLY A 120 -1.79 1.55 -6.64
N VAL A 121 -1.91 2.48 -7.59
CA VAL A 121 -2.68 2.25 -8.82
C VAL A 121 -1.93 1.33 -9.79
N TRP A 122 -0.60 1.41 -9.84
CA TRP A 122 0.21 0.62 -10.78
C TRP A 122 -0.09 -0.89 -10.76
N PRO A 123 -0.10 -1.60 -9.61
CA PRO A 123 -0.46 -3.01 -9.54
C PRO A 123 -1.86 -3.35 -10.04
N ILE A 124 -2.83 -2.43 -9.94
CA ILE A 124 -4.21 -2.64 -10.38
C ILE A 124 -4.28 -2.62 -11.91
N VAL A 125 -3.54 -1.70 -12.54
CA VAL A 125 -3.53 -1.50 -13.99
C VAL A 125 -2.59 -2.49 -14.68
N ALA A 126 -1.44 -2.81 -14.07
CA ALA A 126 -0.45 -3.72 -14.62
C ALA A 126 -0.88 -5.20 -14.62
N ARG A 127 -1.91 -5.57 -13.85
CA ARG A 127 -2.56 -6.88 -13.92
C ARG A 127 -3.53 -6.89 -15.12
N LYS A 128 -2.97 -7.22 -16.29
CA LYS A 128 -3.74 -7.58 -17.49
C LYS A 128 -3.96 -9.09 -17.52
#